data_AF-A0A183FC38-F1
#
_entry.id   AF-A0A183FC38-F1
#
_cell.length_a   1.000
_cell.length_b   1.000
_cell.length_c   1.000
_cell.angle_alpha   90.00
_cell.angle_beta   90.00
_cell.angle_gamma   90.00
#
_symmetry.space_group_name_H-M   'P 1'
#
loop_
_entity.id
_entity.type
_entity.pdbx_description
1 polymer ?
#
loop_
_entity_poly.entity_id
_entity_poly.type
_entity_poly.pdbx_seq_one_letter_code
_entity_poly.pdbx_strand_id
1 'polypeptide(L)' 'MARPPQLDNLLKVDSWLGDFQTEICRRYGVFLQYKKKIEDCGGMDRFTQGYKEFGLVVQTDNSVL' A
#
# COMPACT_ATOMS: atom_id res chain seq x y z
N MET A 1 -2.03 -12.87 -13.08
CA MET A 1 -1.25 -12.28 -11.97
C MET A 1 -0.51 -11.06 -12.51
N ALA A 2 -0.45 -9.95 -11.77
CA ALA A 2 0.26 -8.75 -12.22
C ALA A 2 1.77 -8.93 -12.02
N ARG A 3 2.55 -8.76 -13.09
CA ARG A 3 4.02 -8.74 -13.02
C ARG A 3 4.47 -7.34 -12.56
N PRO A 4 5.36 -7.21 -11.56
CA PRO A 4 5.94 -5.92 -11.21
C PRO A 4 6.67 -5.30 -12.41
N PRO A 5 6.50 -3.98 -12.67
CA PRO A 5 7.07 -3.33 -13.85
C PRO A 5 8.61 -3.33 -13.88
N GLN A 6 9.25 -3.49 -12.72
CA GLN A 6 10.70 -3.43 -12.55
C GLN A 6 11.28 -4.77 -12.06
N LEU A 7 10.56 -5.88 -12.26
CA LEU A 7 11.01 -7.20 -11.79
C LEU A 7 12.39 -7.56 -12.35
N ASP A 8 12.63 -7.30 -13.63
CA ASP A 8 13.91 -7.66 -14.26
C ASP A 8 15.08 -6.88 -13.68
N ASN A 9 14.85 -5.63 -13.24
CA ASN A 9 15.87 -4.84 -12.58
C ASN A 9 16.17 -5.38 -11.18
N LEU A 10 15.17 -5.85 -10.45
CA LEU A 10 15.37 -6.56 -9.18
C LEU A 10 16.21 -7.84 -9.38
N LEU A 11 15.90 -8.64 -10.40
CA LEU A 11 16.62 -9.89 -10.67
C LEU A 11 18.04 -9.66 -11.20
N LYS A 12 18.31 -8.51 -11.84
CA LYS A 12 19.67 -8.10 -12.20
C LYS A 12 20.51 -7.75 -10.97
N VAL A 13 19.88 -7.13 -9.95
CA VAL A 13 20.55 -6.78 -8.70
C VAL A 13 20.80 -8.04 -7.85
N ASP A 14 19.81 -8.93 -7.81
CA ASP A 14 19.90 -10.20 -7.08
C ASP A 14 19.26 -11.34 -7.88
N SER A 15 20.12 -12.15 -8.51
CA SER A 15 19.70 -13.29 -9.33
C SER A 15 19.12 -14.44 -8.50
N TRP A 16 19.43 -14.53 -7.20
CA TRP A 16 18.89 -15.58 -6.32
C TRP A 16 17.37 -15.49 -6.15
N LEU A 17 16.80 -14.31 -6.39
CA LEU A 17 15.35 -14.09 -6.38
C LEU A 17 14.64 -14.72 -7.59
N GLY A 18 15.38 -15.21 -8.59
CA GLY A 18 14.85 -15.78 -9.83
C GLY A 18 13.86 -16.93 -9.59
N ASP A 19 14.18 -17.84 -8.66
CA ASP A 19 13.33 -18.99 -8.33
C ASP A 19 12.03 -18.58 -7.62
N PHE A 20 11.99 -17.36 -7.07
CA PHE A 20 10.88 -16.85 -6.28
C PHE A 20 9.99 -15.85 -7.04
N GLN A 21 10.21 -15.67 -8.35
CA GLN A 21 9.45 -14.71 -9.18
C GLN A 21 7.93 -14.90 -9.10
N THR A 22 7.46 -16.14 -9.04
CA THR A 22 6.04 -16.46 -8.87
C THR A 22 5.46 -15.83 -7.61
N GLU A 23 6.17 -15.95 -6.49
CA GLU A 23 5.76 -15.38 -5.21
C GLU A 23 5.87 -13.86 -5.19
N ILE A 24 6.90 -13.30 -5.82
CA ILE A 24 7.04 -11.84 -6.00
C ILE A 24 5.85 -11.27 -6.79
N CYS A 25 5.47 -11.92 -7.89
CA CYS A 25 4.29 -11.52 -8.67
C CYS A 25 2.99 -11.67 -7.88
N ARG A 26 2.84 -12.74 -7.08
CA ARG A 26 1.68 -12.93 -6.22
C ARG A 26 1.56 -11.81 -5.18
N ARG A 27 2.65 -11.50 -4.47
CA ARG A 27 2.69 -10.42 -3.46
C ARG A 27 2.41 -9.05 -4.07
N TYR A 28 2.94 -8.77 -5.26
CA TYR A 28 2.65 -7.53 -5.97
C TYR A 28 1.18 -7.42 -6.38
N GLY A 29 0.56 -8.53 -6.80
CA GLY A 29 -0.88 -8.58 -7.05
C GLY A 29 -1.72 -8.24 -5.81
N VAL A 30 -1.36 -8.80 -4.65
CA VAL A 30 -2.01 -8.47 -3.36
C VAL A 30 -1.82 -6.98 -3.03
N PHE A 31 -0.60 -6.47 -3.18
CA PHE A 31 -0.32 -5.04 -2.99
C PHE A 31 -1.21 -4.16 -3.87
N LEU A 32 -1.31 -4.44 -5.18
CA LEU A 32 -2.17 -3.67 -6.09
C LEU A 32 -3.64 -3.71 -5.69
N GLN A 33 -4.13 -4.86 -5.23
CA GLN A 33 -5.51 -4.99 -4.74
C GLN A 33 -5.77 -4.07 -3.53
N TYR A 34 -4.89 -4.08 -2.53
CA TYR A 34 -5.04 -3.23 -1.35
C TYR A 34 -4.78 -1.75 -1.65
N LYS A 35 -3.79 -1.44 -2.50
CA LYS A 35 -3.58 -0.08 -2.98
C LYS A 35 -4.85 0.44 -3.64
N LYS A 36 -5.47 -0.34 -4.54
CA LYS A 36 -6.74 0.06 -5.18
C LYS A 36 -7.84 0.32 -4.15
N LYS A 37 -8.00 -0.52 -3.13
CA LYS A 37 -8.97 -0.29 -2.05
C LYS A 37 -8.69 1.04 -1.32
N ILE A 38 -7.43 1.34 -1.03
CA ILE A 38 -7.02 2.61 -0.40
C ILE A 38 -7.32 3.80 -1.32
N GLU A 39 -7.00 3.71 -2.61
CA GLU A 39 -7.33 4.76 -3.59
C GLU A 39 -8.85 4.99 -3.68
N ASP A 40 -9.64 3.91 -3.71
CA ASP A 40 -11.10 3.96 -3.71
C ASP A 40 -11.66 4.58 -2.39
N CYS A 41 -10.87 4.60 -1.30
CA CYS A 41 -11.18 5.25 -0.01
C CYS A 41 -10.68 6.70 0.11
N GLY A 42 -10.25 7.34 -0.98
CA GLY A 42 -9.79 8.73 -0.98
C GLY A 42 -8.27 8.90 -1.02
N GLY A 43 -7.54 7.85 -1.37
CA GLY A 43 -6.11 7.92 -1.65
C GLY A 43 -5.22 7.72 -0.44
N MET A 44 -3.94 7.43 -0.72
CA MET A 44 -2.93 7.17 0.32
C MET A 44 -2.74 8.36 1.26
N ASP A 45 -2.75 9.58 0.73
CA ASP A 45 -2.56 10.80 1.55
C ASP A 45 -3.64 10.91 2.63
N ARG A 46 -4.92 10.78 2.24
CA ARG A 46 -6.04 10.77 3.20
C ARG A 46 -5.95 9.59 4.16
N PHE A 47 -5.69 8.39 3.64
CA PHE A 47 -5.66 7.16 4.44
C PHE A 47 -4.62 7.20 5.56
N THR A 48 -3.46 7.83 5.32
CA THR A 48 -2.40 7.98 6.31
C THR A 48 -2.66 9.06 7.37
N GLN A 49 -3.73 9.84 7.23
CA GLN A 49 -4.12 10.90 8.15
C GLN A 49 -5.20 10.47 9.16
N GLY A 50 -5.32 9.16 9.43
CA GLY A 50 -6.30 8.61 10.37
C GLY A 50 -6.24 9.24 11.78
N TYR A 51 -5.09 9.75 12.22
CA TYR A 51 -4.95 10.48 13.49
C TYR A 51 -5.82 11.74 13.59
N LYS A 52 -6.35 12.25 12.47
CA LYS A 52 -7.31 13.37 12.45
C LYS A 52 -8.75 12.92 12.73
N GLU A 53 -9.04 11.63 12.60
CA GLU A 53 -10.39 11.05 12.70
C GLU A 53 -10.51 10.06 13.89
N PHE A 54 -9.42 9.40 14.29
CA PHE A 54 -9.39 8.42 15.37
C PHE A 54 -8.62 8.93 16.59
N GLY A 55 -9.07 8.56 17.79
CA GLY A 55 -8.48 8.98 19.06
C GLY A 55 -9.41 9.90 19.82
N LEU A 56 -8.85 10.88 20.53
CA LEU A 56 -9.62 11.99 21.11
C LEU A 56 -9.38 13.23 20.24
N VAL A 57 -10.40 13.66 19.52
CA VAL A 57 -10.27 14.78 18.57
C VAL A 57 -11.08 15.97 19.09
N VAL A 58 -10.36 16.97 19.61
CA VAL A 58 -10.95 18.22 20.09
C VAL A 58 -11.39 19.07 18.90
N GLN A 59 -12.66 19.43 18.88
CA GLN A 59 -13.26 20.28 17.86
C GLN A 59 -13.08 21.76 18.16
N THR A 60 -13.36 22.62 17.18
CA THR A 60 -13.24 24.09 17.35
C THR A 60 -14.22 24.68 18.36
N ASP A 61 -15.32 23.98 18.66
CA ASP A 61 -16.30 24.35 19.69
C ASP A 61 -15.98 23.75 21.08
N ASN A 62 -14.80 23.16 21.24
CA ASN A 62 -14.32 22.42 22.42
C ASN A 62 -15.07 21.12 22.74
N SER A 63 -15.94 20.63 21.86
CA SER A 63 -16.43 19.26 21.96
C SER A 63 -15.33 18.24 21.65
N VAL A 64 -15.50 16.99 22.07
CA VAL A 64 -14.54 15.89 21.84
C VAL A 64 -15.26 14.77 21.09
N LEU A 65 -14.70 14.37 19.95
CA LEU A 65 -15.05 13.17 19.19
C LEU A 65 -14.10 12.02 19.51
#